data_AF-A0A8X6GTV6-F1
#
_entry.id   AF-A0A8X6GTV6-F1
#
_cell.length_a   1.000
_cell.length_b   1.000
_cell.length_c   1.000
_cell.angle_alpha   90.00
_cell.angle_beta   90.00
_cell.angle_gamma   90.00
#
_symmetry.space_group_name_H-M   'P 1'
#
loop_
_entity.id
_entity.type
_entity.pdbx_description
1 polymer ?
#
loop_
_entity_poly.entity_id
_entity_poly.type
_entity_poly.pdbx_seq_one_letter_code
_entity_poly.pdbx_strand_id
1 'polypeptide(L)'
;MFIHGNSNCETPDLDQVDRSSLVKRTKYLQKLREDLRQRFRNEYLTLLVHRGTRRNDALEVGDVVLIGHGNVRRIDWPLGVVLEVYPDKDGVPRVARTRTSHGERIRPFQRLYPLCGSIS
;
A
#
# COMPACT_ATOMS: atom_id res chain seq x y z
N MET A 1 -9.56 28.98 60.58
CA MET A 1 -10.47 29.17 59.42
C MET A 1 -10.19 28.01 58.48
N PHE A 2 -11.01 26.97 58.50
CA PHE A 2 -10.83 25.78 57.66
C PHE A 2 -11.85 25.82 56.54
N ILE A 3 -11.38 25.96 55.29
CA ILE A 3 -12.21 25.78 54.11
C ILE A 3 -12.57 24.30 54.00
N HIS A 4 -13.86 24.01 54.00
CA HIS A 4 -14.37 22.66 53.78
C HIS A 4 -14.05 22.29 52.33
N GLY A 5 -13.22 21.26 52.15
CA GLY A 5 -13.00 20.65 50.84
C GLY A 5 -14.28 19.99 50.38
N ASN A 6 -15.07 20.70 49.58
CA ASN A 6 -16.33 20.21 49.06
C ASN A 6 -16.04 19.25 47.90
N SER A 7 -16.29 17.97 48.16
CA SER A 7 -16.85 16.96 47.27
C SER A 7 -16.08 16.60 45.99
N ASN A 8 -15.66 15.34 45.95
CA ASN A 8 -15.42 14.55 44.74
C ASN A 8 -16.33 14.99 43.58
N CYS A 9 -15.77 15.68 42.60
CA CYS A 9 -16.26 15.63 41.24
C CYS A 9 -15.32 14.68 40.49
N GLU A 10 -15.49 13.39 40.72
CA GLU A 10 -15.03 12.41 39.73
C GLU A 10 -15.88 12.68 38.50
N THR A 11 -15.33 13.34 37.49
CA THR A 11 -15.97 13.49 36.18
C THR A 11 -15.67 12.24 35.36
N PRO A 12 -16.57 11.24 35.26
CA PRO A 12 -16.31 10.03 34.49
C PRO A 12 -16.71 10.20 33.02
N ASP A 13 -17.29 11.37 32.68
CA ASP A 13 -18.08 11.59 31.47
C ASP A 13 -17.25 12.18 30.31
N LEU A 14 -16.24 13.00 30.61
CA LEU A 14 -15.36 13.58 29.59
C LEU A 14 -14.49 12.52 28.91
N ASP A 15 -13.95 11.56 29.67
CA ASP A 15 -13.11 10.47 29.15
C ASP A 15 -13.89 9.49 28.27
N GLN A 16 -15.18 9.25 28.57
CA GLN A 16 -16.03 8.40 27.74
C GLN A 16 -16.38 9.07 26.40
N VAL A 17 -16.73 10.36 26.43
CA VAL A 17 -17.03 11.13 25.22
C VAL A 17 -15.79 11.19 24.32
N ASP A 18 -14.62 11.45 24.89
CA ASP A 18 -13.38 11.54 24.13
C ASP A 18 -12.95 10.19 23.54
N ARG A 19 -13.04 9.10 24.32
CA ARG A 19 -12.80 7.74 23.80
C ARG A 19 -13.76 7.39 22.66
N SER A 20 -15.03 7.74 22.77
CA SER A 20 -16.02 7.46 21.71
C SER A 20 -15.75 8.27 20.42
N SER A 21 -15.27 9.52 20.56
CA SER A 21 -14.93 10.40 19.45
C SER A 21 -13.68 9.92 18.71
N LEU A 22 -12.65 9.50 19.46
CA LEU A 22 -11.41 8.94 18.92
C LEU A 22 -11.64 7.61 18.19
N VAL A 23 -12.50 6.72 18.73
CA VAL A 23 -12.89 5.47 18.07
C VAL A 23 -13.66 5.72 16.77
N LYS A 24 -14.55 6.72 16.74
CA LYS A 24 -15.26 7.10 15.50
C LYS A 24 -14.29 7.66 14.46
N ARG A 25 -13.37 8.53 14.85
CA ARG A 25 -12.37 9.15 13.96
C ARG A 25 -11.41 8.11 13.39
N THR A 26 -10.91 7.20 14.21
CA THR A 26 -10.02 6.12 13.76
C THR A 26 -10.72 5.17 12.79
N LYS A 27 -11.98 4.78 13.06
CA LYS A 27 -12.79 3.99 12.12
C LYS A 27 -13.02 4.73 10.80
N TYR A 28 -13.29 6.03 10.84
CA TYR A 28 -13.44 6.85 9.65
C TYR A 28 -12.15 6.90 8.82
N LEU A 29 -11.00 7.13 9.45
CA LEU A 29 -9.70 7.14 8.77
C LEU A 29 -9.35 5.76 8.18
N GLN A 30 -9.68 4.68 8.89
CA GLN A 30 -9.52 3.31 8.37
C GLN A 30 -10.39 3.09 7.13
N LYS A 31 -11.65 3.54 7.16
CA LYS A 31 -12.57 3.46 6.01
C LYS A 31 -12.05 4.29 4.84
N LEU A 32 -11.65 5.53 5.08
CA LEU A 32 -11.10 6.41 4.04
C LEU A 32 -9.83 5.80 3.41
N ARG A 33 -8.95 5.21 4.23
CA ARG A 33 -7.77 4.50 3.74
C ARG A 33 -8.14 3.32 2.85
N GLU A 34 -9.15 2.54 3.24
CA GLU A 34 -9.62 1.40 2.46
C GLU A 34 -10.30 1.86 1.16
N ASP A 35 -11.12 2.90 1.20
CA ASP A 35 -11.78 3.48 0.02
C ASP A 35 -10.76 4.04 -0.98
N LEU A 36 -9.75 4.78 -0.51
CA LEU A 36 -8.65 5.25 -1.36
C LEU A 36 -7.89 4.06 -1.94
N ARG A 37 -7.56 3.07 -1.11
CA ARG A 37 -6.88 1.85 -1.56
C ARG A 37 -7.68 1.13 -2.65
N GLN A 38 -9.00 1.01 -2.50
CA GLN A 38 -9.87 0.41 -3.52
C GLN A 38 -9.94 1.24 -4.80
N ARG A 39 -10.07 2.57 -4.71
CA ARG A 39 -10.09 3.46 -5.88
C ARG A 39 -8.80 3.38 -6.68
N PHE A 40 -7.65 3.54 -6.01
CA PHE A 40 -6.34 3.40 -6.65
C PHE A 40 -6.17 2.02 -7.30
N ARG A 41 -6.65 0.95 -6.64
CA ARG A 41 -6.62 -0.42 -7.20
C ARG A 41 -7.51 -0.59 -8.43
N ASN A 42 -8.70 0.01 -8.46
CA ASN A 42 -9.64 -0.10 -9.58
C ASN A 42 -9.17 0.71 -10.80
N GLU A 43 -8.71 1.94 -10.58
CA GLU A 43 -8.08 2.76 -11.62
C GLU A 43 -6.84 2.05 -12.18
N TYR A 44 -6.06 1.40 -11.32
CA TYR A 44 -4.92 0.61 -11.73
C TYR A 44 -5.27 -0.64 -12.54
N LEU A 45 -6.31 -1.41 -12.18
CA LEU A 45 -6.74 -2.55 -13.03
C LEU A 45 -7.12 -2.08 -14.44
N THR A 46 -7.71 -0.89 -14.53
CA THR A 46 -8.05 -0.25 -15.81
C THR A 46 -6.77 0.12 -16.59
N LEU A 47 -5.79 0.74 -15.93
CA LEU A 47 -4.47 1.06 -16.52
C LEU A 47 -3.69 -0.20 -16.92
N LEU A 48 -3.76 -1.27 -16.12
CA LEU A 48 -3.07 -2.53 -16.36
C LEU A 48 -3.63 -3.25 -17.59
N VAL A 49 -4.95 -3.24 -17.77
CA VAL A 49 -5.59 -3.77 -18.99
C VAL A 49 -5.14 -2.97 -20.21
N HIS A 50 -4.99 -1.65 -20.07
CA HIS A 50 -4.55 -0.77 -21.15
C HIS A 50 -3.06 -0.93 -21.50
N ARG A 51 -2.20 -1.15 -20.50
CA ARG A 51 -0.74 -1.34 -20.66
C ARG A 51 -0.31 -2.78 -20.97
N GLY A 52 -1.18 -3.78 -20.80
CA GLY A 52 -0.89 -5.18 -21.14
C GLY A 52 -0.41 -5.40 -22.59
N THR A 53 -0.64 -4.41 -23.46
CA THR A 53 -0.21 -4.33 -24.87
C THR A 53 1.23 -3.82 -25.06
N ARG A 54 1.82 -3.11 -24.09
CA ARG A 54 3.21 -2.57 -24.16
C ARG A 54 4.07 -3.24 -23.07
N ARG A 55 4.56 -4.45 -23.37
CA ARG A 55 5.30 -5.31 -22.42
C ARG A 55 6.82 -5.01 -22.32
N ASN A 56 7.30 -3.93 -22.93
CA ASN A 56 8.74 -3.69 -23.15
C ASN A 56 9.30 -2.50 -22.37
N ASP A 57 8.55 -1.92 -21.43
CA ASP A 57 9.13 -0.87 -20.58
C ASP A 57 10.12 -1.55 -19.62
N ALA A 58 11.40 -1.26 -19.79
CA ALA A 58 12.45 -1.74 -18.92
C ALA A 58 12.17 -1.24 -17.50
N LEU A 59 12.00 -2.16 -16.55
CA LEU A 59 11.86 -1.82 -15.14
C LEU A 59 13.21 -1.36 -14.60
N GLU A 60 13.19 -0.23 -13.91
CA GLU A 60 14.37 0.35 -13.26
C GLU A 60 14.33 0.16 -11.75
N VAL A 61 15.50 0.30 -11.12
CA VAL A 61 15.59 0.32 -9.66
C VAL A 61 14.87 1.55 -9.14
N GLY A 62 13.96 1.35 -8.17
CA GLY A 62 13.10 2.40 -7.62
C GLY A 62 11.66 2.38 -8.15
N ASP A 63 11.40 1.63 -9.22
CA ASP A 63 10.05 1.56 -9.78
C ASP A 63 9.06 0.87 -8.84
N VAL A 64 7.85 1.44 -8.76
CA VAL A 64 6.73 0.86 -8.02
C VAL A 64 5.98 -0.11 -8.92
N VAL A 65 5.85 -1.36 -8.47
CA VAL A 65 5.30 -2.48 -9.23
C VAL A 65 4.28 -3.28 -8.43
N LEU A 66 3.27 -3.83 -9.10
CA LEU A 66 2.52 -4.95 -8.54
C LEU A 66 3.23 -6.26 -8.85
N ILE A 67 3.19 -7.16 -7.86
CA ILE A 67 3.78 -8.48 -7.95
C ILE A 67 2.67 -9.52 -8.11
N GLY A 68 2.59 -10.10 -9.31
CA GLY A 68 1.65 -11.15 -9.63
C GLY A 68 1.89 -12.43 -8.83
N HIS A 69 0.84 -12.92 -8.17
CA HIS A 69 0.83 -14.22 -7.50
C HIS A 69 -0.24 -15.10 -8.15
N GLY A 70 0.14 -16.29 -8.65
CA GLY A 70 -0.75 -17.13 -9.46
C GLY A 70 -2.01 -17.62 -8.75
N ASN A 71 -2.01 -17.61 -7.41
CA ASN A 71 -3.12 -18.12 -6.60
C ASN A 71 -4.01 -17.00 -6.01
N VAL A 72 -3.83 -15.76 -6.45
CA VAL A 72 -4.53 -14.60 -5.89
C VAL A 72 -5.08 -13.75 -7.04
N ARG A 73 -6.32 -13.26 -6.88
CA ARG A 73 -6.96 -12.39 -7.87
C ARG A 73 -6.07 -11.18 -8.13
N ARG A 74 -6.10 -10.63 -9.36
CA ARG A 74 -5.26 -9.48 -9.74
C ARG A 74 -5.45 -8.27 -8.82
N ILE A 75 -6.66 -8.10 -8.28
CA ILE A 75 -7.01 -7.04 -7.33
C ILE A 75 -6.30 -7.16 -5.97
N ASP A 76 -5.87 -8.38 -5.64
CA ASP A 76 -5.26 -8.74 -4.36
C ASP A 76 -3.73 -8.87 -4.49
N TRP A 77 -3.14 -8.51 -5.64
CA TRP A 77 -1.70 -8.54 -5.82
C TRP A 77 -1.00 -7.50 -4.93
N PRO A 78 0.08 -7.90 -4.23
CA PRO A 78 0.84 -6.98 -3.39
C PRO A 78 1.59 -5.95 -4.23
N LEU A 79 1.64 -4.72 -3.69
CA LEU A 79 2.49 -3.64 -4.18
C LEU A 79 3.91 -3.81 -3.64
N GLY A 80 4.90 -3.51 -4.47
CA GLY A 80 6.29 -3.47 -4.07
C GLY A 80 7.11 -2.47 -4.88
N VAL A 81 8.35 -2.29 -4.45
CA VAL A 81 9.35 -1.43 -5.10
C VAL A 81 10.49 -2.30 -5.62
N VAL A 82 10.97 -2.03 -6.83
CA VAL A 82 12.15 -2.70 -7.39
C VAL A 82 13.40 -2.20 -6.67
N LEU A 83 14.16 -3.12 -6.08
CA LEU A 83 15.43 -2.82 -5.39
C LEU A 83 16.64 -3.08 -6.27
N GLU A 84 16.63 -4.18 -7.01
CA GLU A 84 17.73 -4.60 -7.88
C GLU A 84 17.16 -5.31 -9.10
N VAL A 85 17.83 -5.17 -10.23
CA VAL A 85 17.51 -5.84 -11.48
C VAL A 85 18.69 -6.72 -11.88
N TYR A 86 18.43 -7.99 -12.18
CA TYR A 86 19.44 -8.95 -12.61
C TYR A 86 19.37 -9.14 -14.13
N PRO A 87 20.33 -8.60 -14.89
CA PRO A 87 20.46 -8.87 -16.32
C PRO A 87 20.97 -10.30 -16.56
N ASP A 88 20.48 -10.92 -17.63
CA ASP A 88 21.00 -12.20 -18.12
C ASP A 88 22.28 -12.00 -18.95
N LYS A 89 22.88 -13.08 -19.46
CA LYS A 89 24.07 -13.04 -20.32
C LYS A 89 23.91 -12.17 -21.57
N ASP A 90 22.68 -12.03 -22.05
CA ASP A 90 22.32 -11.20 -23.21
C ASP A 90 22.08 -9.72 -22.84
N GLY A 91 22.29 -9.33 -21.58
CA GLY A 91 22.03 -7.97 -21.07
C GLY A 91 20.55 -7.65 -20.83
N VAL A 92 19.64 -8.60 -21.13
CA VAL A 92 18.19 -8.40 -20.96
C VAL A 92 17.80 -8.68 -19.51
N PRO A 93 17.17 -7.72 -18.81
CA PRO A 93 16.70 -7.95 -17.45
C PRO A 93 15.48 -8.88 -17.44
N ARG A 94 15.63 -10.04 -16.79
CA ARG A 94 14.56 -11.06 -16.69
C ARG A 94 13.98 -11.16 -15.29
N VAL A 95 14.74 -10.77 -14.27
CA VAL A 95 14.40 -10.97 -12.86
C VAL A 95 14.75 -9.72 -12.07
N ALA A 96 13.89 -9.33 -11.12
CA ALA A 96 14.15 -8.25 -10.19
C ALA A 96 13.91 -8.68 -8.74
N ARG A 97 14.69 -8.12 -7.82
CA ARG A 97 14.43 -8.17 -6.39
C ARG A 97 13.47 -7.04 -6.04
N THR A 98 12.36 -7.40 -5.41
CA THR A 98 11.30 -6.45 -5.06
C THR A 98 11.06 -6.45 -3.56
N ARG A 99 10.81 -5.28 -2.98
CA ARG A 99 10.41 -5.13 -1.57
C ARG A 99 8.91 -4.93 -1.48
N THR A 100 8.25 -5.80 -0.73
CA THR A 100 6.83 -5.65 -0.36
C THR A 100 6.70 -5.37 1.12
N SER A 101 5.49 -5.04 1.57
CA SER A 101 5.18 -4.94 3.01
C SER A 101 5.43 -6.23 3.79
N HIS A 102 5.51 -7.38 3.10
CA HIS A 102 5.74 -8.69 3.69
C HIS A 102 7.21 -9.15 3.56
N GLY A 103 8.10 -8.25 3.12
CA GLY A 103 9.52 -8.53 2.92
C GLY A 103 9.95 -8.55 1.45
N GLU A 104 11.21 -8.92 1.24
CA GLU A 104 11.86 -8.93 -0.07
C GLU A 104 11.67 -10.25 -0.79
N ARG A 105 11.38 -10.19 -2.08
CA ARG A 105 11.18 -11.37 -2.93
C ARG A 105 11.75 -11.13 -4.32
N ILE A 106 12.40 -12.17 -4.84
CA ILE A 106 12.88 -12.21 -6.22
C ILE A 106 11.74 -12.69 -7.12
N ARG A 107 11.47 -11.96 -8.19
CA ARG A 107 10.35 -12.23 -9.11
C ARG A 107 10.75 -12.00 -10.56
N PRO A 108 10.27 -12.86 -11.48
CA PRO A 108 10.48 -12.64 -12.91
C PRO A 108 9.67 -11.44 -13.39
N PHE A 109 10.19 -10.72 -14.38
CA PHE A 109 9.56 -9.54 -14.98
C PHE A 109 8.14 -9.82 -15.50
N GLN A 110 7.89 -11.04 -15.96
CA GLN A 110 6.55 -11.49 -16.40
C GLN A 110 5.47 -11.36 -15.32
N ARG A 111 5.88 -11.30 -14.05
CA ARG A 111 4.99 -11.13 -12.89
C ARG A 111 5.11 -9.75 -12.25
N LEU A 112 5.83 -8.83 -12.87
CA LEU A 112 6.00 -7.45 -12.39
C LEU A 112 5.24 -6.51 -13.32
N TYR A 113 4.40 -5.68 -12.73
CA TYR A 113 3.55 -4.76 -13.48
C TYR A 113 3.75 -3.34 -12.95
N PRO A 114 4.40 -2.44 -13.72
CA PRO A 114 4.71 -1.09 -13.27
C PRO A 114 3.43 -0.27 -13.04
N LEU A 115 3.41 0.55 -11.98
CA LEU A 115 2.22 1.31 -11.59
C LEU A 115 2.06 2.63 -12.34
N CYS A 116 3.14 3.38 -12.50
CA CYS A 116 3.29 4.59 -13.30
C CYS A 116 4.76 4.98 -13.12
N GLY A 117 5.54 5.15 -14.19
CA GLY A 117 5.69 6.47 -14.80
C GLY A 117 6.65 7.29 -13.96
N SER A 118 7.94 7.20 -14.31
CA SER A 118 9.04 7.99 -13.77
C SER A 118 8.59 9.40 -13.40
N ILE A 119 8.63 9.73 -12.11
CA ILE A 119 8.78 11.13 -11.71
C ILE A 119 10.23 11.45 -12.03
N SER A 120 10.47 11.91 -13.26
CA SER A 120 11.71 12.60 -13.63
C SER A 120 11.69 14.01 -13.04
#